data_AF-A0A0F9QQZ7-F1
#
_entry.id   AF-A0A0F9QQZ7-F1
#
_cell.length_a   1.000
_cell.length_b   1.000
_cell.length_c   1.000
_cell.angle_alpha   90.00
_cell.angle_beta   90.00
_cell.angle_gamma   90.00
#
_symmetry.space_group_name_H-M   'P 1'
#
loop_
_entity.id
_entity.type
_entity.pdbx_description
1 polymer ?
#
loop_
_entity_poly.entity_id
_entity_poly.type
_entity_poly.pdbx_seq_one_letter_code
_entity_poly.pdbx_strand_id
1 'polypeptide(L)'
;MLKRFGLKATVAIVTGYVGKNYPLYRVQPCPFMGIPHLEELIEEGWEIASHSVTHRHFLKAGAELIKEEVLKELLDSKQWIIDNLGVEPTKFAFPADMATSWQIELANEHYDYVRPIPSRADAIIHRIKLNDKGQKVVDSAYDINPKLKKILRIGSGTPTNTRSHTRSHTHTRSREPNWIFLTGCNNSGTTLLDYLLGLHPDIDPLVVESHQIQINGIVTTYPRQFILPSPAVIRRPDGKRLNRVWTENLPVFREPIVEPPIMKYGLQQARKTTDGTLTMGKSQLTMVRMPWTQKHFPRAKFIILVRNGYCVAEGTRRRYNVYLERWKDEAPMTVARAARHWNKAHEVMLNDTKDLRDYAVIRYEDLCRDPADMLRRLVEFFDLPPFDYEEVLAKPIPIFKGYRRHQKIRNMNGESFKNLSEEDITDISREAAPMLKRFGYPVL
;
A
#
# COMPACT_ATOMS: atom_id res chain seq x y z
N MET A 1 -2.99 23.79 -8.07
CA MET A 1 -3.10 22.53 -8.85
C MET A 1 -4.55 22.23 -9.24
N LEU A 2 -5.49 22.12 -8.28
CA LEU A 2 -6.90 21.80 -8.54
C LEU A 2 -7.61 22.77 -9.50
N LYS A 3 -7.29 24.08 -9.41
CA LYS A 3 -7.77 25.12 -10.35
C LYS A 3 -7.54 24.77 -11.83
N ARG A 4 -6.42 24.12 -12.18
CA ARG A 4 -6.11 23.71 -13.57
C ARG A 4 -7.09 22.66 -14.12
N PHE A 5 -7.79 21.96 -13.24
CA PHE A 5 -8.77 20.92 -13.59
C PHE A 5 -10.22 21.37 -13.35
N GLY A 6 -10.46 22.65 -13.00
CA GLY A 6 -11.79 23.16 -12.69
C GLY A 6 -12.41 22.53 -11.43
N LEU A 7 -11.59 21.93 -10.56
CA LEU A 7 -12.05 21.28 -9.33
C LEU A 7 -12.04 22.26 -8.16
N LYS A 8 -13.14 22.28 -7.42
CA LYS A 8 -13.27 22.96 -6.12
C LYS A 8 -13.04 21.94 -5.00
N ALA A 9 -12.53 22.40 -3.87
CA ALA A 9 -12.29 21.56 -2.71
C ALA A 9 -12.89 22.18 -1.45
N THR A 10 -13.15 21.32 -0.48
CA THR A 10 -13.52 21.70 0.88
C THR A 10 -12.30 21.57 1.78
N VAL A 11 -12.00 22.59 2.57
CA VAL A 11 -10.88 22.61 3.52
C VAL A 11 -11.44 22.68 4.93
N ALA A 12 -11.26 21.60 5.70
CA ALA A 12 -11.64 21.55 7.10
C ALA A 12 -10.52 22.14 7.97
N ILE A 13 -10.83 23.16 8.77
CA ILE A 13 -9.82 23.91 9.55
C ILE A 13 -9.96 23.70 11.05
N VAL A 14 -8.82 23.57 11.72
CA VAL A 14 -8.74 23.59 13.19
C VAL A 14 -8.59 25.04 13.61
N THR A 15 -9.67 25.66 14.06
CA THR A 15 -9.73 27.12 14.25
C THR A 15 -8.71 27.59 15.29
N GLY A 16 -8.49 26.81 16.35
CA GLY A 16 -7.49 27.10 17.37
C GLY A 16 -6.04 27.02 16.90
N TYR A 17 -5.77 26.58 15.67
CA TYR A 17 -4.42 26.49 15.08
C TYR A 17 -4.20 27.39 13.87
N VAL A 18 -5.22 28.13 13.40
CA VAL A 18 -5.07 29.07 12.29
C VAL A 18 -4.00 30.12 12.63
N GLY A 19 -3.04 30.30 11.72
CA GLY A 19 -1.91 31.23 11.90
C GLY A 19 -0.87 30.83 12.95
N LYS A 20 -0.97 29.63 13.54
CA LYS A 20 0.01 29.12 14.53
C LYS A 20 1.07 28.23 13.87
N ASN A 21 2.20 28.04 14.56
CA ASN A 21 3.24 27.10 14.14
C ASN A 21 2.95 25.68 14.67
N TYR A 22 3.14 24.66 13.83
CA TYR A 22 2.86 23.28 14.22
C TYR A 22 4.01 22.66 15.02
N PRO A 23 3.75 22.03 16.19
CA PRO A 23 4.77 21.31 16.95
C PRO A 23 4.87 19.84 16.50
N LEU A 24 5.24 19.56 15.25
CA LEU A 24 5.63 18.20 14.86
C LEU A 24 7.15 18.04 14.91
N TYR A 25 7.58 17.10 15.75
CA TYR A 25 8.96 16.64 15.86
C TYR A 25 9.46 16.15 14.48
N ARG A 26 10.51 16.81 13.96
CA ARG A 26 11.43 16.38 12.87
C ARG A 26 11.31 17.06 11.50
N VAL A 27 10.53 18.13 11.33
CA VAL A 27 10.68 19.05 10.18
C VAL A 27 10.76 20.48 10.72
N GLN A 28 11.41 21.40 10.00
CA GLN A 28 11.40 22.82 10.38
C GLN A 28 9.94 23.28 10.63
N PRO A 29 9.71 24.19 11.60
CA PRO A 29 8.37 24.70 11.89
C PRO A 29 7.77 25.28 10.60
N CYS A 30 6.71 24.67 10.09
CA CYS A 30 5.90 25.27 9.03
C CYS A 30 4.70 25.99 9.68
N PRO A 31 4.45 27.25 9.33
CA PRO A 31 3.26 27.95 9.79
C PRO A 31 2.02 27.29 9.18
N PHE A 32 0.96 27.12 9.98
CA PHE A 32 -0.36 26.82 9.41
C PHE A 32 -0.86 28.00 8.58
N MET A 33 -1.84 27.74 7.72
CA MET A 33 -2.55 28.79 7.01
C MET A 33 -3.10 29.81 8.02
N GLY A 34 -2.82 31.09 7.79
CA GLY A 34 -3.45 32.19 8.51
C GLY A 34 -4.71 32.66 7.78
N ILE A 35 -5.37 33.67 8.34
CA ILE A 35 -6.58 34.27 7.75
C ILE A 35 -6.37 34.68 6.28
N PRO A 36 -5.28 35.37 5.88
CA PRO A 36 -5.09 35.78 4.48
C PRO A 36 -5.06 34.61 3.49
N HIS A 37 -4.48 33.48 3.89
CA HIS A 37 -4.45 32.28 3.05
C HIS A 37 -5.83 31.63 2.92
N LEU A 38 -6.68 31.73 3.94
CA LEU A 38 -8.04 31.18 3.91
C LEU A 38 -8.97 32.07 3.09
N GLU A 39 -8.81 33.39 3.18
CA GLU A 39 -9.51 34.37 2.33
C GLU A 39 -9.20 34.12 0.85
N GLU A 40 -7.93 33.90 0.49
CA GLU A 40 -7.53 33.54 -0.89
C GLU A 40 -8.25 32.27 -1.38
N LEU A 41 -8.38 31.25 -0.53
CA LEU A 41 -9.12 30.03 -0.88
C LEU A 41 -10.61 30.30 -1.11
N ILE A 42 -11.22 31.13 -0.26
CA ILE A 42 -12.63 31.53 -0.38
C ILE A 42 -12.87 32.29 -1.69
N GLU A 43 -11.99 33.25 -2.02
CA GLU A 43 -12.04 34.01 -3.28
C GLU A 43 -11.92 33.10 -4.52
N GLU A 44 -11.12 32.05 -4.42
CA GLU A 44 -10.98 31.00 -5.44
C GLU A 44 -12.16 30.01 -5.48
N GLY A 45 -13.19 30.25 -4.65
CA GLY A 45 -14.42 29.47 -4.59
C GLY A 45 -14.30 28.14 -3.88
N TRP A 46 -13.31 27.98 -2.99
CA TRP A 46 -13.20 26.83 -2.11
C TRP A 46 -14.15 26.98 -0.93
N GLU A 47 -14.57 25.85 -0.39
CA GLU A 47 -15.47 25.79 0.75
C GLU A 47 -14.67 25.60 2.05
N ILE A 48 -15.00 26.37 3.09
CA ILE A 48 -14.40 26.21 4.41
C ILE A 48 -15.32 25.37 5.28
N ALA A 49 -14.78 24.31 5.85
CA ALA A 49 -15.46 23.43 6.78
C ALA A 49 -14.84 23.52 8.18
N SER A 50 -15.62 23.17 9.19
CA SER A 50 -15.19 23.15 10.58
C SER A 50 -14.52 21.82 10.94
N HIS A 51 -13.39 21.89 11.66
CA HIS A 51 -12.63 20.71 12.13
C HIS A 51 -12.31 20.80 13.63
N SER A 52 -13.23 21.36 14.41
CA SER A 52 -13.08 21.61 15.85
C SER A 52 -12.08 22.74 16.18
N VAL A 53 -12.09 23.18 17.45
CA VAL A 53 -11.20 24.22 17.94
C VAL A 53 -9.82 23.67 18.27
N THR A 54 -9.76 22.55 19.00
CA THR A 54 -8.50 22.06 19.61
C THR A 54 -7.91 20.85 18.91
N HIS A 55 -8.63 20.25 17.95
CA HIS A 55 -8.27 18.96 17.33
C HIS A 55 -8.09 17.82 18.37
N ARG A 56 -8.80 17.89 19.50
CA ARG A 56 -8.82 16.80 20.49
C ARG A 56 -9.56 15.59 19.91
N HIS A 57 -9.01 14.39 20.14
CA HIS A 57 -9.72 13.16 19.79
C HIS A 57 -10.91 12.95 20.72
N PHE A 58 -12.10 12.77 20.16
CA PHE A 58 -13.33 12.61 20.95
C PHE A 58 -13.46 11.20 21.56
N LEU A 59 -12.65 10.23 21.10
CA LEU A 59 -12.68 8.81 21.52
C LEU A 59 -11.35 8.30 22.11
N LYS A 60 -10.45 9.16 22.60
CA LYS A 60 -9.17 8.67 23.14
C LYS A 60 -9.43 7.87 24.43
N ALA A 61 -8.88 6.66 24.51
CA ALA A 61 -9.08 5.74 25.63
C ALA A 61 -8.94 6.44 27.01
N GLY A 62 -10.02 6.43 27.80
CA GLY A 62 -10.09 7.04 29.13
C GLY A 62 -10.58 8.50 29.18
N ALA A 63 -10.97 9.10 28.05
CA ALA A 63 -11.42 10.49 27.99
C ALA A 63 -12.48 10.72 26.89
N GLU A 64 -13.59 9.96 26.93
CA GLU A 64 -14.78 10.33 26.16
C GLU A 64 -15.22 11.73 26.61
N LEU A 65 -15.33 12.65 25.66
CA LEU A 65 -15.83 13.99 25.94
C LEU A 65 -17.31 13.89 26.33
N ILE A 66 -17.69 14.63 27.37
CA ILE A 66 -19.11 14.79 27.69
C ILE A 66 -19.79 15.62 26.61
N LYS A 67 -21.13 15.54 26.53
CA LYS A 67 -21.93 16.19 25.49
C LYS A 67 -21.61 17.68 25.36
N GLU A 68 -21.42 18.36 26.48
CA GLU A 68 -21.12 19.79 26.58
C GLU A 68 -19.77 20.14 25.96
N GLU A 69 -18.74 19.31 26.16
CA GLU A 69 -17.41 19.54 25.58
C GLU A 69 -17.40 19.35 24.06
N VAL A 70 -18.13 18.33 23.56
CA VAL A 70 -18.31 18.10 22.12
C VAL A 70 -19.06 19.28 21.49
N LEU A 71 -20.16 19.70 22.11
CA LEU A 71 -20.95 20.83 21.64
C LEU A 71 -20.12 22.12 21.57
N LYS A 72 -19.30 22.37 22.60
CA LYS A 72 -18.37 23.51 22.61
C LYS A 72 -17.38 23.46 21.45
N GLU A 73 -16.75 22.31 21.19
CA GLU A 73 -15.84 22.16 20.03
C GLU A 73 -16.54 22.38 18.68
N LEU A 74 -17.81 21.97 18.55
CA LEU A 74 -18.61 22.16 17.34
C LEU A 74 -18.99 23.62 17.12
N LEU A 75 -19.57 24.26 18.14
CA LEU A 75 -20.15 25.59 18.05
C LEU A 75 -19.09 26.68 18.03
N ASP A 76 -18.08 26.60 18.91
CA ASP A 76 -17.02 27.61 18.95
C ASP A 76 -16.22 27.61 17.63
N SER A 77 -16.00 26.43 17.05
CA SER A 77 -15.34 26.32 15.74
C SER A 77 -16.21 26.91 14.62
N LYS A 78 -17.52 26.64 14.62
CA LYS A 78 -18.46 27.25 13.67
C LYS A 78 -18.47 28.77 13.79
N GLN A 79 -18.63 29.28 15.01
CA GLN A 79 -18.70 30.72 15.29
C GLN A 79 -17.39 31.42 14.93
N TRP A 80 -16.24 30.81 15.24
CA TRP A 80 -14.95 31.37 14.87
C TRP A 80 -14.83 31.56 13.35
N ILE A 81 -15.27 30.59 12.56
CA ILE A 81 -15.24 30.68 11.08
C ILE A 81 -16.12 31.83 10.59
N ILE A 82 -17.33 31.96 11.16
CA ILE A 82 -18.25 33.07 10.82
C ILE A 82 -17.61 34.41 11.15
N ASP A 83 -17.09 34.56 12.37
CA ASP A 83 -16.54 35.82 12.87
C ASP A 83 -15.26 36.26 12.15
N ASN A 84 -14.41 35.30 11.74
CA ASN A 84 -13.08 35.60 11.21
C ASN A 84 -12.99 35.50 9.68
N LEU A 85 -13.87 34.75 9.02
CA LEU A 85 -13.82 34.52 7.57
C LEU A 85 -15.09 34.98 6.85
N GLY A 86 -16.14 35.39 7.57
CA GLY A 86 -17.38 35.90 6.97
C GLY A 86 -18.18 34.85 6.19
N VAL A 87 -17.89 33.56 6.38
CA VAL A 87 -18.57 32.44 5.71
C VAL A 87 -19.21 31.52 6.75
N GLU A 88 -20.38 30.97 6.43
CA GLU A 88 -21.01 29.97 7.29
C GLU A 88 -20.54 28.57 6.88
N PRO A 89 -19.86 27.82 7.76
CA PRO A 89 -19.46 26.46 7.46
C PRO A 89 -20.67 25.53 7.60
N THR A 90 -21.09 24.92 6.50
CA THR A 90 -22.17 23.90 6.46
C THR A 90 -21.66 22.49 6.72
N LYS A 91 -20.33 22.30 6.72
CA LYS A 91 -19.70 20.99 6.87
C LYS A 91 -18.83 20.87 8.11
N PHE A 92 -18.86 19.69 8.74
CA PHE A 92 -18.00 19.34 9.86
C PHE A 92 -17.23 18.04 9.63
N ALA A 93 -15.94 18.03 9.97
CA ALA A 93 -15.12 16.82 10.00
C ALA A 93 -14.64 16.56 11.42
N PHE A 94 -14.82 15.33 11.92
CA PHE A 94 -14.31 14.96 13.25
C PHE A 94 -12.79 14.82 13.26
N PRO A 95 -12.09 15.28 14.31
CA PRO A 95 -10.66 15.00 14.51
C PRO A 95 -10.35 13.50 14.37
N ALA A 96 -9.41 13.18 13.48
CA ALA A 96 -9.02 11.81 13.11
C ALA A 96 -10.14 10.92 12.53
N ASP A 97 -11.21 11.54 12.00
CA ASP A 97 -12.37 10.88 11.40
C ASP A 97 -13.09 9.91 12.35
N MET A 98 -13.00 10.10 13.68
CA MET A 98 -13.56 9.18 14.67
C MET A 98 -14.64 9.86 15.53
N ALA A 99 -15.83 9.26 15.56
CA ALA A 99 -16.95 9.68 16.40
C ALA A 99 -17.84 8.47 16.80
N THR A 100 -18.59 8.61 17.89
CA THR A 100 -19.73 7.74 18.22
C THR A 100 -20.99 8.17 17.46
N SER A 101 -22.01 7.31 17.42
CA SER A 101 -23.30 7.64 16.82
C SER A 101 -23.95 8.91 17.42
N TRP A 102 -23.95 9.06 18.75
CA TRP A 102 -24.54 10.25 19.40
C TRP A 102 -23.75 11.55 19.08
N GLN A 103 -22.43 11.46 18.88
CA GLN A 103 -21.62 12.62 18.49
C GLN A 103 -21.95 13.05 17.05
N ILE A 104 -22.17 12.08 16.16
CA ILE A 104 -22.59 12.33 14.78
C ILE A 104 -23.98 12.97 14.75
N GLU A 105 -24.93 12.43 15.51
CA GLU A 105 -26.27 13.01 15.66
C GLU A 105 -26.20 14.46 16.14
N LEU A 106 -25.44 14.72 17.21
CA LEU A 106 -25.24 16.07 17.73
C LEU A 106 -24.62 17.02 16.70
N ALA A 107 -23.65 16.56 15.91
CA ALA A 107 -23.06 17.39 14.86
C ALA A 107 -24.05 17.68 13.72
N ASN A 108 -24.91 16.72 13.36
CA ASN A 108 -25.95 16.91 12.33
C ASN A 108 -27.04 17.91 12.75
N GLU A 109 -27.17 18.24 14.05
CA GLU A 109 -28.04 19.32 14.51
C GLU A 109 -27.52 20.72 14.09
N HIS A 110 -26.23 20.85 13.75
CA HIS A 110 -25.55 22.13 13.52
C HIS A 110 -24.90 22.27 12.14
N TYR A 111 -24.72 21.17 11.42
CA TYR A 111 -24.06 21.10 10.13
C TYR A 111 -24.86 20.23 9.15
N ASP A 112 -24.99 20.68 7.91
CA ASP A 112 -25.71 19.98 6.83
C ASP A 112 -25.00 18.69 6.41
N TYR A 113 -23.67 18.67 6.52
CA TYR A 113 -22.86 17.50 6.22
C TYR A 113 -21.81 17.27 7.28
N VAL A 114 -21.87 16.09 7.89
CA VAL A 114 -20.88 15.63 8.84
C VAL A 114 -20.13 14.45 8.23
N ARG A 115 -18.79 14.52 8.26
CA ARG A 115 -17.91 13.42 7.84
C ARG A 115 -17.45 12.59 9.05
N PRO A 116 -18.05 11.42 9.31
CA PRO A 116 -17.45 10.40 10.17
C PRO A 116 -16.88 9.22 9.37
N ILE A 117 -15.89 8.52 9.95
CA ILE A 117 -15.80 7.06 9.82
C ILE A 117 -16.43 6.51 11.12
N PRO A 118 -17.53 5.73 11.06
CA PRO A 118 -18.04 5.06 12.25
C PRO A 118 -16.90 4.29 12.90
N SER A 119 -16.66 4.55 14.19
CA SER A 119 -15.69 3.75 14.93
C SER A 119 -16.09 2.27 14.82
N ARG A 120 -15.09 1.37 14.89
CA ARG A 120 -15.31 -0.09 14.92
C ARG A 120 -16.29 -0.57 16.01
N ALA A 121 -16.73 0.30 16.93
CA ALA A 121 -17.71 -0.03 17.96
C ALA A 121 -19.11 -0.35 17.37
N ASP A 122 -19.58 0.40 16.38
CA ASP A 122 -20.94 0.20 15.83
C ASP A 122 -21.00 -0.90 14.74
N ALA A 123 -19.87 -1.20 14.09
CA ALA A 123 -19.79 -2.25 13.07
C ALA A 123 -19.90 -3.68 13.63
N ILE A 124 -19.85 -3.86 14.96
CA ILE A 124 -20.04 -5.15 15.63
C ILE A 124 -21.52 -5.43 15.90
N ILE A 125 -22.38 -4.40 15.98
CA ILE A 125 -23.78 -4.56 16.41
C ILE A 125 -24.75 -4.75 15.23
N HIS A 126 -24.44 -4.30 14.01
CA HIS A 126 -25.40 -4.30 12.90
C HIS A 126 -25.06 -5.12 11.62
N ARG A 127 -24.10 -6.05 11.67
CA ARG A 127 -23.83 -6.97 10.53
C ARG A 127 -23.85 -8.47 10.88
N ILE A 128 -24.78 -8.86 11.72
CA ILE A 128 -25.30 -10.23 11.76
C ILE A 128 -26.71 -10.19 11.16
N LYS A 129 -26.83 -10.35 9.84
CA LYS A 129 -28.10 -10.80 9.24
C LYS A 129 -28.02 -12.32 9.14
N LEU A 130 -28.64 -12.98 10.10
CA LEU A 130 -29.02 -14.40 9.99
C LEU A 130 -30.16 -14.48 8.97
N ASN A 131 -30.24 -15.56 8.20
CA ASN A 131 -31.52 -15.91 7.57
C ASN A 131 -32.50 -16.39 8.66
N ASP A 132 -33.77 -16.58 8.32
CA ASP A 132 -34.85 -16.97 9.25
C ASP A 132 -34.63 -18.33 9.97
N LYS A 133 -33.48 -18.99 9.74
CA LYS A 133 -33.05 -20.23 10.41
C LYS A 133 -31.65 -20.16 11.04
N GLY A 134 -31.03 -18.98 11.15
CA GLY A 134 -29.85 -18.80 11.99
C GLY A 134 -28.51 -19.32 11.42
N GLN A 135 -28.36 -19.51 10.10
CA GLN A 135 -27.15 -20.11 9.51
C GLN A 135 -26.35 -19.16 8.60
N LYS A 136 -25.02 -19.36 8.55
CA LYS A 136 -24.08 -18.66 7.66
C LYS A 136 -24.12 -19.27 6.25
N VAL A 137 -24.20 -18.43 5.20
CA VAL A 137 -24.12 -18.87 3.80
C VAL A 137 -22.85 -18.31 3.17
N VAL A 138 -22.03 -19.18 2.56
CA VAL A 138 -20.95 -18.82 1.65
C VAL A 138 -21.03 -19.79 0.46
N ASP A 139 -21.45 -19.29 -0.70
CA ASP A 139 -21.38 -20.06 -1.95
C ASP A 139 -20.05 -19.80 -2.65
N SER A 140 -19.33 -20.87 -2.99
CA SER A 140 -18.15 -20.84 -3.84
C SER A 140 -18.22 -21.95 -4.87
N ALA A 141 -18.16 -21.60 -6.15
CA ALA A 141 -17.89 -22.56 -7.22
C ALA A 141 -17.14 -21.84 -8.34
N TYR A 142 -15.94 -22.31 -8.69
CA TYR A 142 -15.42 -22.25 -10.05
C TYR A 142 -14.42 -23.39 -10.29
N ASP A 143 -14.71 -24.13 -11.36
CA ASP A 143 -14.06 -25.35 -11.80
C ASP A 143 -12.87 -25.06 -12.74
N ILE A 144 -11.88 -25.95 -12.75
CA ILE A 144 -10.55 -25.72 -13.37
C ILE A 144 -10.44 -26.50 -14.69
N ASN A 145 -10.13 -25.81 -15.79
CA ASN A 145 -9.85 -26.41 -17.11
C ASN A 145 -8.39 -26.91 -17.22
N PRO A 146 -8.16 -28.13 -17.75
CA PRO A 146 -6.83 -28.73 -17.89
C PRO A 146 -6.17 -28.40 -19.23
N LYS A 147 -5.25 -27.42 -19.28
CA LYS A 147 -4.16 -27.32 -20.30
C LYS A 147 -3.20 -26.16 -19.97
N LEU A 148 -2.10 -26.44 -19.25
CA LEU A 148 -1.02 -25.47 -18.99
C LEU A 148 0.36 -26.10 -19.15
N LYS A 149 0.89 -26.09 -20.39
CA LYS A 149 2.32 -26.28 -20.69
C LYS A 149 2.96 -24.92 -21.05
N LYS A 150 4.20 -24.73 -20.53
CA LYS A 150 5.16 -23.59 -20.67
C LYS A 150 4.93 -22.36 -19.77
N ILE A 151 5.71 -22.26 -18.68
CA ILE A 151 6.03 -21.00 -17.98
C ILE A 151 7.56 -20.82 -18.03
N LEU A 152 7.99 -19.94 -18.91
CA LEU A 152 9.23 -19.14 -18.93
C LEU A 152 9.21 -18.42 -20.29
N ARG A 153 8.44 -17.33 -20.37
CA ARG A 153 8.48 -16.38 -21.48
C ARG A 153 8.27 -14.98 -20.91
N ILE A 154 9.22 -14.09 -21.16
CA ILE A 154 8.92 -12.67 -21.29
C ILE A 154 7.94 -12.59 -22.46
N GLY A 155 6.67 -12.31 -22.18
CA GLY A 155 5.64 -12.25 -23.20
C GLY A 155 5.82 -10.99 -24.04
N SER A 156 6.62 -11.08 -25.10
CA SER A 156 6.57 -10.10 -26.19
C SER A 156 5.31 -10.40 -27.01
N GLY A 157 4.23 -9.64 -26.77
CA GLY A 157 3.16 -9.53 -27.76
C GLY A 157 3.74 -8.90 -29.02
N THR A 158 3.77 -9.64 -30.12
CA THR A 158 4.19 -9.16 -31.44
C THR A 158 3.38 -7.92 -31.83
N PRO A 159 4.01 -6.79 -32.22
CA PRO A 159 3.32 -5.66 -32.82
C PRO A 159 3.07 -5.98 -34.30
N THR A 160 1.80 -6.08 -34.70
CA THR A 160 1.45 -6.02 -36.11
C THR A 160 1.67 -4.58 -36.61
N ASN A 161 2.61 -4.48 -37.54
CA ASN A 161 3.13 -3.26 -38.11
C ASN A 161 2.13 -2.63 -39.08
N THR A 162 2.03 -1.30 -39.09
CA THR A 162 2.05 -0.39 -40.26
C THR A 162 1.30 0.91 -39.97
N ARG A 163 2.05 2.02 -39.80
CA ARG A 163 1.83 3.26 -40.57
C ARG A 163 2.99 4.24 -40.36
N SER A 164 3.31 4.88 -41.48
CA SER A 164 4.44 5.72 -41.80
C SER A 164 4.64 6.94 -40.90
N HIS A 165 5.90 7.32 -40.75
CA HIS A 165 6.33 8.62 -40.24
C HIS A 165 5.65 9.78 -40.96
N THR A 166 5.17 10.76 -40.19
CA THR A 166 5.53 12.19 -40.34
C THR A 166 4.75 13.05 -39.34
N ARG A 167 5.39 14.16 -38.95
CA ARG A 167 4.89 15.40 -38.32
C ARG A 167 4.98 15.55 -36.80
N SER A 168 5.72 16.61 -36.46
CA SER A 168 5.33 17.74 -35.59
C SER A 168 4.67 17.38 -34.27
N HIS A 169 5.33 17.68 -33.15
CA HIS A 169 4.70 17.61 -31.83
C HIS A 169 4.80 18.95 -31.11
N THR A 170 4.07 19.95 -31.62
CA THR A 170 3.25 20.80 -30.74
C THR A 170 1.94 20.06 -30.48
N HIS A 171 1.78 19.39 -29.33
CA HIS A 171 0.46 19.15 -28.73
C HIS A 171 0.56 18.67 -27.27
N THR A 172 -0.19 19.39 -26.44
CA THR A 172 -0.67 19.09 -25.10
C THR A 172 -1.36 17.72 -25.02
N ARG A 173 -1.03 16.93 -23.99
CA ARG A 173 -1.92 15.92 -23.37
C ARG A 173 -1.35 15.51 -22.02
N SER A 174 -2.10 15.75 -20.96
CA SER A 174 -1.93 15.14 -19.64
C SER A 174 -1.92 13.60 -19.77
N ARG A 175 -0.75 12.98 -19.94
CA ARG A 175 -0.62 11.52 -19.95
C ARG A 175 -0.30 11.12 -18.51
N GLU A 176 -1.17 10.34 -17.87
CA GLU A 176 -0.92 9.78 -16.54
C GLU A 176 0.52 9.17 -16.47
N PRO A 177 1.18 9.13 -15.29
CA PRO A 177 2.46 8.43 -15.19
C PRO A 177 2.29 6.94 -15.53
N ASN A 178 3.30 6.34 -16.18
CA ASN A 178 3.36 4.90 -16.42
C ASN A 178 3.83 4.24 -15.10
N TRP A 179 3.15 3.17 -14.67
CA TRP A 179 3.31 2.60 -13.32
C TRP A 179 4.10 1.31 -13.35
N ILE A 180 5.05 1.17 -12.43
CA ILE A 180 5.74 -0.10 -12.16
C ILE A 180 5.25 -0.61 -10.80
N PHE A 181 4.77 -1.84 -10.76
CA PHE A 181 4.47 -2.52 -9.50
C PHE A 181 5.42 -3.68 -9.26
N LEU A 182 6.34 -3.48 -8.31
CA LEU A 182 7.24 -4.52 -7.86
C LEU A 182 6.61 -5.33 -6.72
N THR A 183 6.52 -6.64 -6.93
CA THR A 183 5.89 -7.56 -6.00
C THR A 183 6.63 -8.88 -5.89
N GLY A 184 6.17 -9.73 -4.98
CA GLY A 184 6.81 -10.98 -4.58
C GLY A 184 6.50 -11.29 -3.12
N CYS A 185 6.60 -12.56 -2.74
CA CYS A 185 6.38 -12.95 -1.35
C CYS A 185 7.39 -12.27 -0.41
N ASN A 186 7.05 -12.17 0.88
CA ASN A 186 7.97 -11.69 1.91
C ASN A 186 9.35 -12.35 1.77
N ASN A 187 10.43 -11.59 2.01
CA ASN A 187 11.79 -12.12 2.02
C ASN A 187 12.32 -12.63 0.66
N SER A 188 11.69 -12.28 -0.46
CA SER A 188 12.13 -12.69 -1.81
C SER A 188 13.19 -11.78 -2.44
N GLY A 189 13.62 -10.71 -1.77
CA GLY A 189 14.60 -9.75 -2.32
C GLY A 189 13.99 -8.52 -2.99
N THR A 190 12.69 -8.25 -2.81
CA THR A 190 12.00 -7.12 -3.46
C THR A 190 12.59 -5.77 -3.07
N THR A 191 13.08 -5.60 -1.84
CA THR A 191 13.75 -4.36 -1.41
C THR A 191 15.10 -4.14 -2.11
N LEU A 192 15.83 -5.22 -2.44
CA LEU A 192 17.07 -5.11 -3.22
C LEU A 192 16.77 -4.58 -4.62
N LEU A 193 15.77 -5.16 -5.28
CA LEU A 193 15.40 -4.75 -6.63
C LEU A 193 14.76 -3.35 -6.67
N ASP A 194 13.94 -3.00 -5.68
CA ASP A 194 13.39 -1.65 -5.48
C ASP A 194 14.50 -0.59 -5.40
N TYR A 195 15.57 -0.90 -4.65
CA TYR A 195 16.74 -0.03 -4.55
C TYR A 195 17.46 0.09 -5.89
N LEU A 196 17.76 -1.02 -6.57
CA LEU A 196 18.52 -1.01 -7.81
C LEU A 196 17.77 -0.29 -8.93
N LEU A 197 16.50 -0.62 -9.18
CA LEU A 197 15.70 0.06 -10.20
C LEU A 197 15.47 1.54 -9.88
N GLY A 198 15.34 1.89 -8.60
CA GLY A 198 15.18 3.27 -8.15
C GLY A 198 16.42 4.16 -8.31
N LEU A 199 17.53 3.64 -8.84
CA LEU A 199 18.70 4.43 -9.24
C LEU A 199 18.58 4.96 -10.67
N HIS A 200 17.70 4.37 -11.49
CA HIS A 200 17.45 4.84 -12.85
C HIS A 200 16.78 6.23 -12.82
N PRO A 201 17.27 7.22 -13.58
CA PRO A 201 16.75 8.58 -13.53
C PRO A 201 15.26 8.69 -13.89
N ASP A 202 14.79 7.83 -14.80
CA ASP A 202 13.37 7.77 -15.18
C ASP A 202 12.46 6.96 -14.26
N ILE A 203 12.99 6.32 -13.21
CA ILE A 203 12.19 5.54 -12.25
C ILE A 203 12.13 6.31 -10.93
N ASP A 204 10.92 6.70 -10.52
CA ASP A 204 10.67 7.36 -9.25
C ASP A 204 10.08 6.36 -8.24
N PRO A 205 10.92 5.75 -7.36
CA PRO A 205 10.44 4.81 -6.36
C PRO A 205 9.69 5.53 -5.24
N LEU A 206 8.77 4.81 -4.61
CA LEU A 206 8.09 5.33 -3.43
C LEU A 206 9.00 5.33 -2.18
N VAL A 207 8.81 6.34 -1.33
CA VAL A 207 9.52 6.45 -0.05
C VAL A 207 9.19 5.30 0.91
N VAL A 208 8.00 4.72 0.79
CA VAL A 208 7.51 3.58 1.60
C VAL A 208 6.94 2.45 0.73
N GLU A 209 6.59 1.31 1.33
CA GLU A 209 5.85 0.28 0.61
C GLU A 209 4.44 0.80 0.27
N SER A 210 3.91 0.47 -0.92
CA SER A 210 2.66 1.07 -1.41
C SER A 210 1.45 0.85 -0.49
N HIS A 211 1.43 -0.26 0.26
CA HIS A 211 0.35 -0.55 1.20
C HIS A 211 0.47 0.20 2.54
N GLN A 212 1.57 0.92 2.77
CA GLN A 212 1.83 1.71 3.96
C GLN A 212 1.47 3.19 3.79
N ILE A 213 1.01 3.59 2.60
CA ILE A 213 0.57 4.96 2.33
C ILE A 213 -0.75 5.20 3.04
N GLN A 214 -0.85 6.34 3.72
CA GLN A 214 -2.05 6.72 4.44
C GLN A 214 -2.99 7.57 3.59
N ILE A 215 -4.27 7.56 3.95
CA ILE A 215 -5.35 8.23 3.21
C ILE A 215 -5.08 9.73 3.02
N ASN A 216 -4.40 10.37 3.96
CA ASN A 216 -4.10 11.80 3.91
C ASN A 216 -2.86 12.15 3.05
N GLY A 217 -2.26 11.18 2.35
CA GLY A 217 -1.02 11.38 1.58
C GLY A 217 0.23 11.62 2.43
N ILE A 218 0.08 11.66 3.76
CA ILE A 218 1.16 11.88 4.72
C ILE A 218 1.78 10.53 5.13
N VAL A 219 3.10 10.43 5.05
CA VAL A 219 3.88 9.30 5.56
C VAL A 219 4.26 9.57 7.02
N THR A 220 3.29 9.60 7.95
CA THR A 220 3.56 9.78 9.39
C THR A 220 3.09 8.59 10.23
N THR A 221 3.55 8.53 11.47
CA THR A 221 3.49 7.34 12.33
C THR A 221 2.11 7.03 12.93
N TYR A 222 1.11 7.91 12.82
CA TYR A 222 -0.25 7.71 13.35
C TYR A 222 -1.28 8.64 12.66
N PRO A 223 -2.58 8.27 12.51
CA PRO A 223 -3.23 7.00 12.82
C PRO A 223 -3.25 6.04 11.62
N ARG A 224 -3.42 4.73 11.89
CA ARG A 224 -3.25 3.59 10.96
C ARG A 224 -4.33 3.48 9.86
N GLN A 225 -4.68 4.58 9.21
CA GLN A 225 -5.59 4.59 8.06
C GLN A 225 -4.77 4.48 6.77
N PHE A 226 -4.47 3.26 6.38
CA PHE A 226 -3.79 2.98 5.13
C PHE A 226 -4.79 3.04 3.97
N ILE A 227 -4.36 3.59 2.83
CA ILE A 227 -5.13 3.59 1.56
C ILE A 227 -5.45 2.16 1.14
N LEU A 228 -4.54 1.23 1.41
CA LEU A 228 -4.71 -0.18 1.12
C LEU A 228 -4.77 -1.00 2.41
N PRO A 229 -5.50 -2.13 2.40
CA PRO A 229 -5.46 -3.08 3.50
C PRO A 229 -4.03 -3.47 3.86
N SER A 230 -3.71 -3.36 5.16
CA SER A 230 -2.40 -3.68 5.72
C SER A 230 -2.53 -4.83 6.71
N PRO A 231 -1.68 -5.87 6.64
CA PRO A 231 -1.76 -7.01 7.54
C PRO A 231 -1.29 -6.68 8.98
N ALA A 232 -0.80 -5.46 9.22
CA ALA A 232 -0.60 -4.91 10.57
C ALA A 232 -1.94 -4.55 11.25
N VAL A 233 -2.96 -4.20 10.46
CA VAL A 233 -4.29 -3.75 10.93
C VAL A 233 -5.33 -4.84 10.76
N ILE A 234 -5.31 -5.53 9.63
CA ILE A 234 -6.25 -6.61 9.31
C ILE A 234 -5.91 -7.83 10.17
N ARG A 235 -6.96 -8.48 10.66
CA ARG A 235 -6.90 -9.71 11.45
C ARG A 235 -7.31 -10.90 10.62
N ARG A 236 -6.94 -12.08 11.10
CA ARG A 236 -7.48 -13.34 10.65
C ARG A 236 -8.96 -13.46 11.07
N PRO A 237 -9.72 -14.39 10.45
CA PRO A 237 -11.09 -14.65 10.85
C PRO A 237 -11.27 -15.01 12.34
N ASP A 238 -10.24 -15.63 12.96
CA ASP A 238 -10.20 -15.98 14.39
C ASP A 238 -9.83 -14.80 15.30
N GLY A 239 -9.74 -13.58 14.77
CA GLY A 239 -9.39 -12.36 15.51
C GLY A 239 -7.90 -12.15 15.74
N LYS A 240 -7.05 -13.15 15.47
CA LYS A 240 -5.59 -13.06 15.66
C LYS A 240 -4.90 -12.30 14.53
N ARG A 241 -3.63 -11.93 14.73
CA ARG A 241 -2.86 -11.11 13.80
C ARG A 241 -2.53 -11.87 12.51
N LEU A 242 -2.62 -11.15 11.39
CA LEU A 242 -2.27 -11.66 10.08
C LEU A 242 -0.77 -11.49 9.79
N ASN A 243 -0.22 -10.30 10.07
CA ASN A 243 1.20 -9.95 9.98
C ASN A 243 1.84 -10.26 8.61
N ARG A 244 2.67 -11.30 8.52
CA ARG A 244 3.37 -11.66 7.27
C ARG A 244 2.61 -12.69 6.45
N VAL A 245 1.51 -13.26 6.97
CA VAL A 245 0.77 -14.37 6.34
C VAL A 245 -0.58 -13.88 5.84
N TRP A 246 -0.54 -12.97 4.87
CA TRP A 246 -1.73 -12.29 4.36
C TRP A 246 -2.68 -13.21 3.58
N THR A 247 -2.25 -14.43 3.22
CA THR A 247 -3.10 -15.44 2.57
C THR A 247 -4.18 -16.01 3.50
N GLU A 248 -4.06 -15.84 4.82
CA GLU A 248 -5.09 -16.28 5.78
C GLU A 248 -6.30 -15.33 5.85
N ASN A 249 -6.31 -14.26 5.04
CA ASN A 249 -7.48 -13.41 4.82
C ASN A 249 -7.47 -12.82 3.39
N LEU A 250 -7.31 -13.68 2.38
CA LEU A 250 -7.19 -13.28 0.97
C LEU A 250 -8.27 -12.30 0.46
N PRO A 251 -9.57 -12.50 0.75
CA PRO A 251 -10.63 -11.66 0.13
C PRO A 251 -10.39 -10.17 0.35
N VAL A 252 -9.94 -9.78 1.55
CA VAL A 252 -9.67 -8.36 1.89
C VAL A 252 -8.50 -7.79 1.09
N PHE A 253 -7.52 -8.59 0.68
CA PHE A 253 -6.36 -8.11 -0.08
C PHE A 253 -6.54 -8.19 -1.59
N ARG A 254 -7.43 -9.07 -2.07
CA ARG A 254 -7.72 -9.26 -3.50
C ARG A 254 -8.45 -8.06 -4.10
N GLU A 255 -9.52 -7.64 -3.44
CA GLU A 255 -10.41 -6.57 -3.89
C GLU A 255 -10.46 -5.48 -2.80
N PRO A 256 -9.40 -4.65 -2.68
CA PRO A 256 -9.35 -3.62 -1.67
C PRO A 256 -10.45 -2.57 -1.92
N ILE A 257 -11.17 -2.20 -0.85
CA ILE A 257 -12.16 -1.12 -0.90
C ILE A 257 -11.41 0.20 -0.83
N VAL A 258 -11.12 0.77 -1.99
CA VAL A 258 -10.44 2.07 -2.14
C VAL A 258 -10.85 2.71 -3.46
N GLU A 259 -11.09 4.02 -3.45
CA GLU A 259 -11.33 4.79 -4.67
C GLU A 259 -10.02 4.92 -5.48
N PRO A 260 -9.96 4.46 -6.74
CA PRO A 260 -8.75 4.51 -7.55
C PRO A 260 -8.08 5.89 -7.65
N PRO A 261 -8.81 7.02 -7.77
CA PRO A 261 -8.21 8.35 -7.77
C PRO A 261 -7.43 8.65 -6.47
N ILE A 262 -7.96 8.26 -5.31
CA ILE A 262 -7.31 8.45 -4.01
C ILE A 262 -6.00 7.66 -3.97
N MET A 263 -6.03 6.41 -4.44
CA MET A 263 -4.83 5.58 -4.49
C MET A 263 -3.76 6.16 -5.42
N LYS A 264 -4.14 6.60 -6.63
CA LYS A 264 -3.22 7.24 -7.58
C LYS A 264 -2.57 8.49 -6.97
N TYR A 265 -3.38 9.35 -6.34
CA TYR A 265 -2.88 10.55 -5.66
C TYR A 265 -1.91 10.21 -4.54
N GLY A 266 -2.28 9.31 -3.62
CA GLY A 266 -1.42 8.92 -2.51
C GLY A 266 -0.08 8.32 -2.97
N LEU A 267 -0.08 7.51 -4.03
CA LEU A 267 1.15 6.99 -4.62
C LEU A 267 2.00 8.11 -5.26
N GLN A 268 1.39 9.08 -5.94
CA GLN A 268 2.11 10.22 -6.52
C GLN A 268 2.77 11.11 -5.46
N GLN A 269 2.11 11.32 -4.32
CA GLN A 269 2.64 12.08 -3.19
C GLN A 269 3.76 11.35 -2.46
N ALA A 270 3.78 10.01 -2.52
CA ALA A 270 4.79 9.18 -1.88
C ALA A 270 6.05 8.96 -2.75
N ARG A 271 6.16 9.63 -3.90
CA ARG A 271 7.34 9.62 -4.77
C ARG A 271 8.55 10.25 -4.08
N LYS A 272 9.75 9.79 -4.41
CA LYS A 272 10.99 10.22 -3.73
C LYS A 272 11.59 11.49 -4.34
N THR A 273 11.53 11.63 -5.66
CA THR A 273 12.24 12.69 -6.40
C THR A 273 11.32 13.59 -7.19
N THR A 274 10.17 13.09 -7.65
CA THR A 274 9.21 13.73 -8.56
C THR A 274 9.69 13.96 -9.99
N ASP A 275 10.96 13.66 -10.28
CA ASP A 275 11.63 13.88 -11.57
C ASP A 275 11.50 12.71 -12.56
N GLY A 276 11.34 11.49 -12.04
CA GLY A 276 11.21 10.28 -12.86
C GLY A 276 9.87 10.19 -13.61
N THR A 277 9.91 9.62 -14.82
CA THR A 277 8.73 9.46 -15.69
C THR A 277 7.85 8.25 -15.31
N LEU A 278 8.43 7.26 -14.61
CA LEU A 278 7.76 6.04 -14.14
C LEU A 278 7.64 6.02 -12.62
N THR A 279 6.41 5.96 -12.11
CA THR A 279 6.20 5.78 -10.66
C THR A 279 6.32 4.30 -10.31
N MET A 280 7.26 3.94 -9.42
CA MET A 280 7.45 2.56 -8.99
C MET A 280 6.98 2.32 -7.56
N GLY A 281 5.89 1.56 -7.42
CA GLY A 281 5.38 1.10 -6.14
C GLY A 281 5.81 -0.34 -5.83
N LYS A 282 6.38 -0.56 -4.63
CA LYS A 282 6.73 -1.91 -4.16
C LYS A 282 5.84 -2.35 -3.00
N SER A 283 5.23 -3.54 -3.12
CA SER A 283 4.44 -4.16 -2.05
C SER A 283 4.26 -5.65 -2.27
N GLN A 284 4.42 -6.47 -1.22
CA GLN A 284 4.21 -7.93 -1.31
C GLN A 284 2.74 -8.27 -1.55
N LEU A 285 1.84 -7.41 -1.08
CA LEU A 285 0.39 -7.58 -1.19
C LEU A 285 -0.12 -7.37 -2.61
N THR A 286 0.61 -6.64 -3.46
CA THR A 286 0.21 -6.45 -4.87
C THR A 286 0.15 -7.78 -5.62
N MET A 287 0.96 -8.76 -5.20
CA MET A 287 1.05 -10.10 -5.79
C MET A 287 -0.30 -10.84 -5.87
N VAL A 288 -1.27 -10.50 -5.02
CA VAL A 288 -2.59 -11.15 -5.00
C VAL A 288 -3.74 -10.24 -5.40
N ARG A 289 -3.44 -9.08 -5.97
CA ARG A 289 -4.42 -8.14 -6.53
C ARG A 289 -3.93 -7.53 -7.83
N MET A 290 -3.07 -8.24 -8.56
CA MET A 290 -2.55 -7.73 -9.83
C MET A 290 -3.69 -7.48 -10.85
N PRO A 291 -4.73 -8.33 -10.98
CA PRO A 291 -5.85 -8.05 -11.88
C PRO A 291 -6.62 -6.78 -11.48
N TRP A 292 -6.91 -6.62 -10.19
CA TRP A 292 -7.51 -5.39 -9.65
C TRP A 292 -6.63 -4.16 -9.94
N THR A 293 -5.32 -4.28 -9.72
CA THR A 293 -4.36 -3.20 -9.98
C THR A 293 -4.33 -2.86 -11.48
N GLN A 294 -4.25 -3.83 -12.38
CA GLN A 294 -4.27 -3.61 -13.83
C GLN A 294 -5.56 -2.92 -14.29
N LYS A 295 -6.71 -3.30 -13.72
CA LYS A 295 -8.01 -2.66 -14.01
C LYS A 295 -8.00 -1.16 -13.72
N HIS A 296 -7.34 -0.74 -12.65
CA HIS A 296 -7.33 0.66 -12.19
C HIS A 296 -6.10 1.46 -12.63
N PHE A 297 -5.05 0.76 -13.05
CA PHE A 297 -3.80 1.30 -13.57
C PHE A 297 -3.56 0.65 -14.95
N PRO A 298 -4.25 1.10 -16.02
CA PRO A 298 -4.34 0.38 -17.30
C PRO A 298 -3.02 0.28 -18.08
N ARG A 299 -1.98 0.99 -17.64
CA ARG A 299 -0.60 0.93 -18.18
C ARG A 299 0.41 0.48 -17.11
N ALA A 300 -0.05 -0.30 -16.14
CA ALA A 300 0.82 -0.89 -15.13
C ALA A 300 1.64 -2.03 -15.71
N LYS A 301 2.94 -2.00 -15.48
CA LYS A 301 3.85 -3.13 -15.69
C LYS A 301 4.17 -3.76 -14.34
N PHE A 302 4.15 -5.09 -14.26
CA PHE A 302 4.40 -5.82 -13.00
C PHE A 302 5.75 -6.53 -13.02
N ILE A 303 6.54 -6.40 -11.95
CA ILE A 303 7.66 -7.31 -11.69
C ILE A 303 7.27 -8.23 -10.54
N ILE A 304 7.38 -9.54 -10.76
CA ILE A 304 7.08 -10.57 -9.78
C ILE A 304 8.37 -11.30 -9.44
N LEU A 305 8.91 -11.04 -8.25
CA LEU A 305 10.12 -11.68 -7.77
C LEU A 305 9.79 -12.96 -7.01
N VAL A 306 10.30 -14.08 -7.51
CA VAL A 306 10.17 -15.42 -6.91
C VAL A 306 11.51 -15.82 -6.31
N ARG A 307 11.46 -16.41 -5.12
CA ARG A 307 12.63 -16.97 -4.42
C ARG A 307 12.29 -18.37 -3.91
N ASN A 308 13.31 -19.19 -3.73
CA ASN A 308 13.19 -20.52 -3.13
C ASN A 308 12.28 -20.52 -1.87
N GLY A 309 11.24 -21.36 -1.89
CA GLY A 309 10.23 -21.45 -0.83
C GLY A 309 10.79 -21.81 0.55
N TYR A 310 11.86 -22.61 0.62
CA TYR A 310 12.55 -22.91 1.90
C TYR A 310 13.10 -21.64 2.54
N CYS A 311 13.76 -20.81 1.73
CA CYS A 311 14.37 -19.56 2.20
C CYS A 311 13.32 -18.52 2.61
N VAL A 312 12.20 -18.47 1.88
CA VAL A 312 11.10 -17.56 2.22
C VAL A 312 10.38 -18.00 3.50
N ALA A 313 10.14 -19.30 3.68
CA ALA A 313 9.53 -19.86 4.88
C ALA A 313 10.40 -19.59 6.12
N GLU A 314 11.70 -19.87 6.04
CA GLU A 314 12.69 -19.57 7.10
C GLU A 314 12.65 -18.10 7.50
N GLY A 315 12.81 -17.19 6.52
CA GLY A 315 12.86 -15.76 6.78
C GLY A 315 11.54 -15.22 7.33
N THR A 316 10.41 -15.81 6.94
CA THR A 316 9.08 -15.44 7.44
C THR A 316 8.92 -15.86 8.89
N ARG A 317 9.26 -17.11 9.23
CA ARG A 317 9.30 -17.59 10.62
C ARG A 317 10.18 -16.71 11.48
N ARG A 318 11.45 -16.56 11.12
CA ARG A 318 12.44 -15.84 11.92
C ARG A 318 12.03 -14.40 12.18
N ARG A 319 11.60 -13.67 11.14
CA ARG A 319 11.18 -12.26 11.29
C ARG A 319 9.84 -12.08 11.99
N TYR A 320 8.95 -13.06 11.95
CA TYR A 320 7.71 -13.02 12.71
C TYR A 320 8.01 -13.19 14.21
N ASN A 321 8.81 -14.21 14.54
CA ASN A 321 9.04 -14.61 15.93
C ASN A 321 9.84 -13.59 16.74
N VAL A 322 10.61 -12.70 16.10
CA VAL A 322 11.27 -11.56 16.77
C VAL A 322 10.29 -10.66 17.54
N TYR A 323 9.03 -10.58 17.12
CA TYR A 323 8.03 -9.74 17.78
C TYR A 323 7.11 -10.50 18.75
N LEU A 324 7.36 -11.80 18.96
CA LEU A 324 6.46 -12.66 19.72
C LEU A 324 6.32 -12.22 21.18
N GLU A 325 7.41 -11.78 21.81
CA GLU A 325 7.39 -11.23 23.18
C GLU A 325 6.45 -10.02 23.33
N ARG A 326 6.25 -9.26 22.25
CA ARG A 326 5.34 -8.11 22.23
C ARG A 326 3.89 -8.50 21.95
N TRP A 327 3.64 -9.75 21.56
CA TRP A 327 2.33 -10.25 21.12
C TRP A 327 1.90 -11.42 22.00
N LYS A 328 1.48 -11.12 23.24
CA LYS A 328 1.16 -12.11 24.28
C LYS A 328 0.14 -13.18 23.88
N ASP A 329 -0.78 -12.87 22.96
CA ASP A 329 -1.85 -13.79 22.51
C ASP A 329 -1.51 -14.54 21.20
N GLU A 330 -0.30 -14.39 20.68
CA GLU A 330 0.12 -15.02 19.43
C GLU A 330 0.97 -16.27 19.65
N ALA A 331 0.70 -17.30 18.85
CA ALA A 331 1.57 -18.46 18.74
C ALA A 331 2.78 -18.14 17.83
N PRO A 332 3.94 -18.80 18.05
CA PRO A 332 5.07 -18.69 17.14
C PRO A 332 4.69 -19.10 15.72
N MET A 333 5.29 -18.44 14.73
CA MET A 333 5.22 -18.87 13.35
C MET A 333 5.94 -20.20 13.19
N THR A 334 5.26 -21.19 12.60
CA THR A 334 5.89 -22.44 12.17
C THR A 334 6.36 -22.33 10.72
N VAL A 335 7.37 -23.11 10.32
CA VAL A 335 7.79 -23.16 8.92
C VAL A 335 6.69 -23.71 8.02
N ALA A 336 5.91 -24.68 8.49
CA ALA A 336 4.77 -25.22 7.76
C ALA A 336 3.73 -24.12 7.42
N ARG A 337 3.38 -23.27 8.39
CA ARG A 337 2.46 -22.14 8.17
C ARG A 337 3.05 -21.13 7.17
N ALA A 338 4.34 -20.82 7.29
CA ALA A 338 5.02 -19.93 6.36
C ALA A 338 5.16 -20.52 4.94
N ALA A 339 5.34 -21.82 4.82
CA ALA A 339 5.40 -22.56 3.56
C ALA A 339 4.02 -22.61 2.88
N ARG A 340 2.94 -22.89 3.63
CA ARG A 340 1.56 -22.79 3.14
C ARG A 340 1.25 -21.39 2.61
N HIS A 341 1.68 -20.37 3.34
CA HIS A 341 1.56 -18.98 2.89
C HIS A 341 2.25 -18.77 1.54
N TRP A 342 3.52 -19.16 1.43
CA TRP A 342 4.29 -19.02 0.19
C TRP A 342 3.64 -19.79 -0.97
N ASN A 343 3.21 -21.02 -0.74
CA ASN A 343 2.57 -21.86 -1.75
C ASN A 343 1.25 -21.23 -2.23
N LYS A 344 0.36 -20.84 -1.31
CA LYS A 344 -0.93 -20.23 -1.65
C LYS A 344 -0.76 -18.89 -2.36
N ALA A 345 0.19 -18.09 -1.89
CA ALA A 345 0.51 -16.78 -2.47
C ALA A 345 0.94 -16.91 -3.95
N HIS A 346 1.80 -17.88 -4.26
CA HIS A 346 2.25 -18.11 -5.64
C HIS A 346 1.22 -18.82 -6.51
N GLU A 347 0.38 -19.70 -5.94
CA GLU A 347 -0.75 -20.27 -6.65
C GLU A 347 -1.69 -19.17 -7.15
N VAL A 348 -2.06 -18.25 -6.26
CA VAL A 348 -2.90 -17.10 -6.60
C VAL A 348 -2.22 -16.21 -7.65
N MET A 349 -0.94 -15.90 -7.46
CA MET A 349 -0.15 -15.13 -8.42
C MET A 349 -0.15 -15.76 -9.81
N LEU A 350 0.11 -17.07 -9.92
CA LEU A 350 0.13 -17.78 -11.20
C LEU A 350 -1.25 -17.80 -11.87
N ASN A 351 -2.32 -17.90 -11.08
CA ASN A 351 -3.67 -17.78 -11.63
C ASN A 351 -3.92 -16.37 -12.17
N ASP A 352 -3.52 -15.33 -11.44
CA ASP A 352 -3.67 -13.93 -11.85
C ASP A 352 -2.88 -13.63 -13.13
N THR A 353 -1.68 -14.20 -13.30
CA THR A 353 -0.83 -13.97 -14.49
C THR A 353 -1.45 -14.44 -15.80
N LYS A 354 -2.54 -15.23 -15.78
CA LYS A 354 -3.27 -15.65 -16.98
C LYS A 354 -3.96 -14.46 -17.67
N ASP A 355 -4.35 -13.45 -16.89
CA ASP A 355 -5.13 -12.30 -17.36
C ASP A 355 -4.32 -10.97 -17.31
N LEU A 356 -3.03 -11.05 -16.94
CA LEU A 356 -2.13 -9.90 -16.95
C LEU A 356 -1.56 -9.66 -18.34
N ARG A 357 -1.49 -8.38 -18.73
CA ARG A 357 -0.95 -7.93 -20.01
C ARG A 357 0.57 -7.82 -19.96
N ASP A 358 1.08 -7.02 -19.02
CA ASP A 358 2.49 -6.65 -18.97
C ASP A 358 3.11 -7.04 -17.64
N TYR A 359 3.81 -8.17 -17.60
CA TYR A 359 4.52 -8.63 -16.41
C TYR A 359 5.81 -9.37 -16.73
N ALA A 360 6.73 -9.34 -15.77
CA ALA A 360 7.96 -10.12 -15.77
C ALA A 360 8.04 -10.94 -14.47
N VAL A 361 8.26 -12.25 -14.59
CA VAL A 361 8.59 -13.12 -13.46
C VAL A 361 10.10 -13.33 -13.44
N ILE A 362 10.74 -12.99 -12.34
CA ILE A 362 12.20 -13.08 -12.17
C ILE A 362 12.55 -13.86 -10.91
N ARG A 363 13.69 -14.55 -10.93
CA ARG A 363 14.18 -15.29 -9.77
C ARG A 363 15.18 -14.44 -9.00
N TYR A 364 15.07 -14.47 -7.67
CA TYR A 364 16.05 -13.88 -6.77
C TYR A 364 17.46 -14.43 -7.05
N GLU A 365 17.56 -15.72 -7.31
CA GLU A 365 18.83 -16.39 -7.58
C GLU A 365 19.49 -15.89 -8.87
N ASP A 366 18.69 -15.56 -9.89
CA ASP A 366 19.18 -15.00 -11.15
C ASP A 366 19.62 -13.55 -10.97
N LEU A 367 18.83 -12.74 -10.25
CA LEU A 367 19.19 -11.36 -9.87
C LEU A 367 20.52 -11.31 -9.10
N CYS A 368 20.77 -12.27 -8.20
CA CYS A 368 22.02 -12.31 -7.45
C CYS A 368 23.20 -12.85 -8.27
N ARG A 369 22.96 -13.68 -9.28
CA ARG A 369 24.01 -14.27 -10.13
C ARG A 369 24.53 -13.26 -11.14
N ASP A 370 23.64 -12.56 -11.82
CA ASP A 370 23.99 -11.55 -12.83
C ASP A 370 23.04 -10.33 -12.71
N PRO A 371 23.27 -9.45 -11.72
CA PRO A 371 22.43 -8.29 -11.52
C PRO A 371 22.48 -7.30 -12.69
N ALA A 372 23.62 -7.16 -13.36
CA ALA A 372 23.77 -6.24 -14.49
C ALA A 372 22.88 -6.67 -15.66
N ASP A 373 22.94 -7.94 -16.07
CA ASP A 373 22.08 -8.46 -17.14
C ASP A 373 20.59 -8.38 -16.78
N MET A 374 20.25 -8.75 -15.54
CA MET A 374 18.86 -8.67 -15.07
C MET A 374 18.33 -7.25 -15.14
N LEU A 375 19.11 -6.25 -14.71
CA LEU A 375 18.71 -4.85 -14.74
C LEU A 375 18.59 -4.32 -16.17
N ARG A 376 19.52 -4.64 -17.07
CA ARG A 376 19.43 -4.27 -18.49
C ARG A 376 18.12 -4.77 -19.11
N ARG A 377 17.79 -6.05 -18.91
CA ARG A 377 16.56 -6.67 -19.43
C ARG A 377 15.28 -6.05 -18.84
N LEU A 378 15.33 -5.63 -17.58
CA LEU A 378 14.20 -4.94 -16.94
C LEU A 378 14.04 -3.51 -17.47
N VAL A 379 15.13 -2.77 -17.67
CA VAL A 379 15.11 -1.44 -18.31
C VAL A 379 14.53 -1.53 -19.72
N GLU A 380 14.97 -2.51 -20.51
CA GLU A 380 14.40 -2.79 -21.85
C GLU A 380 12.91 -3.14 -21.76
N PHE A 381 12.51 -4.01 -20.82
CA PHE A 381 11.10 -4.34 -20.58
C PHE A 381 10.26 -3.11 -20.22
N PHE A 382 10.85 -2.08 -19.60
CA PHE A 382 10.18 -0.82 -19.29
C PHE A 382 10.19 0.21 -20.41
N ASP A 383 10.80 -0.10 -21.55
CA ASP A 383 11.03 0.84 -22.66
C ASP A 383 11.82 2.09 -22.21
N LEU A 384 12.79 1.89 -21.32
CA LEU A 384 13.64 2.96 -20.78
C LEU A 384 14.99 3.05 -21.52
N PRO A 385 15.63 4.24 -21.54
CA PRO A 385 17.00 4.37 -21.99
C PRO A 385 17.96 3.46 -21.19
N PRO A 386 19.03 2.93 -21.80
CA PRO A 386 20.04 2.19 -21.06
C PRO A 386 20.63 3.01 -19.91
N PHE A 387 20.88 2.35 -18.77
CA PHE A 387 21.50 2.95 -17.59
C PHE A 387 22.65 2.07 -17.11
N ASP A 388 23.78 2.70 -16.81
CA ASP A 388 24.97 2.00 -16.33
C ASP A 388 24.87 1.77 -14.81
N TYR A 389 24.76 0.50 -14.43
CA TYR A 389 24.73 0.08 -13.03
C TYR A 389 26.10 -0.39 -12.51
N GLU A 390 27.14 -0.47 -13.35
CA GLU A 390 28.42 -1.12 -13.02
C GLU A 390 29.07 -0.52 -11.78
N GLU A 391 29.10 0.82 -11.68
CA GLU A 391 29.72 1.50 -10.53
C GLU A 391 29.04 1.12 -9.20
N VAL A 392 27.71 1.02 -9.20
CA VAL A 392 26.94 0.70 -8.00
C VAL A 392 27.04 -0.79 -7.67
N LEU A 393 26.99 -1.65 -8.67
CA LEU A 393 27.10 -3.10 -8.50
C LEU A 393 28.49 -3.52 -8.00
N ALA A 394 29.53 -2.75 -8.28
CA ALA A 394 30.88 -2.97 -7.79
C ALA A 394 31.04 -2.68 -6.27
N LYS A 395 30.13 -1.92 -5.67
CA LYS A 395 30.23 -1.43 -4.29
C LYS A 395 29.22 -2.12 -3.36
N PRO A 396 29.50 -2.20 -2.05
CA PRO A 396 28.49 -2.58 -1.07
C PRO A 396 27.31 -1.60 -1.08
N ILE A 397 26.07 -2.13 -1.10
CA ILE A 397 24.84 -1.33 -1.19
C ILE A 397 24.04 -1.37 0.12
N PRO A 398 23.20 -0.36 0.41
CA PRO A 398 22.35 -0.34 1.60
C PRO A 398 21.13 -1.27 1.40
N ILE A 399 21.21 -2.50 1.88
CA ILE A 399 20.17 -3.54 1.62
C ILE A 399 18.87 -3.33 2.45
N PHE A 400 18.78 -2.32 3.31
CA PHE A 400 17.57 -2.02 4.08
C PHE A 400 17.32 -0.52 4.25
N LYS A 401 16.10 -0.07 3.96
CA LYS A 401 15.63 1.31 4.24
C LYS A 401 15.87 1.61 5.73
N GLY A 402 16.80 2.53 6.02
CA GLY A 402 17.12 3.01 7.36
C GLY A 402 18.26 2.31 8.12
N TYR A 403 18.95 1.32 7.55
CA TYR A 403 20.10 0.67 8.21
C TYR A 403 21.45 1.11 7.63
N ARG A 404 22.43 1.33 8.52
CA ARG A 404 23.82 1.71 8.18
C ARG A 404 24.67 0.57 7.57
N ARG A 405 24.12 -0.64 7.40
CA ARG A 405 24.89 -1.81 6.95
C ARG A 405 24.85 -1.93 5.43
N HIS A 406 26.00 -1.67 4.81
CA HIS A 406 26.23 -1.91 3.40
C HIS A 406 26.71 -3.35 3.18
N GLN A 407 26.21 -4.02 2.16
CA GLN A 407 26.62 -5.38 1.82
C GLN A 407 26.71 -5.53 0.30
N LYS A 408 27.67 -6.35 -0.16
CA LYS A 408 27.73 -6.75 -1.57
C LYS A 408 26.52 -7.62 -1.92
N ILE A 409 26.03 -7.49 -3.15
CA ILE A 409 24.97 -8.36 -3.67
C ILE A 409 25.51 -9.79 -3.70
N ARG A 410 24.80 -10.70 -3.03
CA ARG A 410 25.10 -12.13 -3.04
C ARG A 410 23.84 -12.93 -2.76
N ASN A 411 23.84 -14.19 -3.20
CA ASN A 411 22.75 -15.11 -2.92
C ASN A 411 22.76 -15.53 -1.44
N MET A 412 21.74 -15.11 -0.69
CA MET A 412 21.60 -15.41 0.75
C MET A 412 20.88 -16.74 1.03
N ASN A 413 20.57 -17.55 0.01
CA ASN A 413 19.86 -18.83 0.21
C ASN A 413 20.65 -19.77 1.12
N GLY A 414 21.97 -19.85 0.98
CA GLY A 414 22.82 -20.70 1.81
C GLY A 414 22.72 -20.38 3.31
N GLU A 415 22.54 -19.11 3.68
CA GLU A 415 22.34 -18.72 5.08
C GLU A 415 20.96 -19.12 5.60
N SER A 416 19.93 -19.00 4.78
CA SER A 416 18.60 -19.48 5.16
C SER A 416 18.58 -21.00 5.34
N PHE A 417 19.26 -21.78 4.49
CA PHE A 417 19.35 -23.23 4.66
C PHE A 417 20.06 -23.65 5.93
N LYS A 418 21.10 -22.92 6.38
CA LYS A 418 21.78 -23.18 7.66
C LYS A 418 20.86 -23.02 8.89
N ASN A 419 19.74 -22.31 8.75
CA ASN A 419 18.77 -22.07 9.83
C ASN A 419 17.56 -23.03 9.77
N LEU A 420 17.61 -24.07 8.94
CA LEU A 420 16.54 -25.07 8.80
C LEU A 420 17.03 -26.42 9.33
N SER A 421 16.22 -27.06 10.16
CA SER A 421 16.40 -28.47 10.54
C SER A 421 15.90 -29.41 9.43
N GLU A 422 16.20 -30.71 9.54
CA GLU A 422 15.63 -31.73 8.65
C GLU A 422 14.09 -31.80 8.76
N GLU A 423 13.56 -31.65 9.97
CA GLU A 423 12.12 -31.54 10.20
C GLU A 423 11.54 -30.29 9.52
N ASP A 424 12.22 -29.14 9.61
CA ASP A 424 11.78 -27.94 8.92
C ASP A 424 11.72 -28.14 7.41
N ILE A 425 12.75 -28.79 6.84
CA ILE A 425 12.80 -29.12 5.41
C ILE A 425 11.62 -30.03 5.04
N THR A 426 11.39 -31.09 5.81
CA THR A 426 10.27 -32.02 5.62
C THR A 426 8.92 -31.29 5.63
N ASP A 427 8.71 -30.42 6.62
CA ASP A 427 7.49 -29.63 6.76
C ASP A 427 7.28 -28.66 5.59
N ILE A 428 8.34 -27.99 5.15
CA ILE A 428 8.26 -27.08 4.00
C ILE A 428 8.01 -27.87 2.71
N SER A 429 8.70 -29.01 2.51
CA SER A 429 8.49 -29.91 1.37
C SER A 429 7.03 -30.32 1.28
N ARG A 430 6.43 -30.74 2.40
CA ARG A 430 5.01 -31.14 2.47
C ARG A 430 4.06 -30.03 2.04
N GLU A 431 4.29 -28.80 2.51
CA GLU A 431 3.34 -27.69 2.33
C GLU A 431 3.55 -26.87 1.05
N ALA A 432 4.78 -26.85 0.51
CA ALA A 432 5.18 -26.01 -0.62
C ALA A 432 5.58 -26.80 -1.88
N ALA A 433 5.57 -28.14 -1.85
CA ALA A 433 5.93 -28.97 -2.99
C ALA A 433 5.28 -28.54 -4.33
N PRO A 434 3.97 -28.21 -4.41
CA PRO A 434 3.35 -27.84 -5.69
C PRO A 434 4.04 -26.65 -6.35
N MET A 435 4.24 -25.56 -5.62
CA MET A 435 4.89 -24.37 -6.17
C MET A 435 6.41 -24.50 -6.27
N LEU A 436 7.07 -25.26 -5.38
CA LEU A 436 8.50 -25.57 -5.51
C LEU A 436 8.78 -26.24 -6.86
N LYS A 437 8.04 -27.31 -7.17
CA LYS A 437 8.12 -28.01 -8.46
C LYS A 437 7.79 -27.08 -9.62
N ARG A 438 6.74 -26.25 -9.49
CA ARG A 438 6.30 -25.33 -10.56
C ARG A 438 7.37 -24.30 -10.93
N PHE A 439 8.15 -23.81 -9.97
CA PHE A 439 9.25 -22.87 -10.22
C PHE A 439 10.62 -23.55 -10.40
N GLY A 440 10.66 -24.88 -10.50
CA GLY A 440 11.90 -25.63 -10.72
C GLY A 440 12.87 -25.61 -9.53
N TYR A 441 12.34 -25.53 -8.30
CA TYR A 441 13.11 -25.82 -7.09
C TYR A 441 12.98 -27.30 -6.75
N PRO A 442 14.07 -27.97 -6.33
CA PRO A 442 13.98 -29.34 -5.85
C PRO A 442 13.10 -29.39 -4.60
N VAL A 443 12.29 -30.46 -4.50
CA VAL A 443 11.64 -30.82 -3.25
C VAL A 443 12.61 -31.75 -2.54
N LEU A 444 13.16 -31.27 -1.43
CA LEU A 444 14.17 -31.93 -0.63
C LEU A 444 13.57 -32.95 0.34
#